data_AF-A0AAD6ZRB5-F1
#
_entry.id   AF-A0AAD6ZRB5-F1
#
_cell.length_a   1.000
_cell.length_b   1.000
_cell.length_c   1.000
_cell.angle_alpha   90.00
_cell.angle_beta   90.00
_cell.angle_gamma   90.00
#
_symmetry.space_group_name_H-M   'P 1'
#
loop_
_entity.id
_entity.type
_entity.pdbx_description
1 polymer ?
#
loop_
_entity_poly.entity_id
_entity_poly.type
_entity_poly.pdbx_seq_one_letter_code
_entity_poly.pdbx_strand_id
1 'polypeptide(L)'
;MHRIMLYCHLFPGNRYSQEEIDPDDEELLDKIRKQRTSILSEYPTDDLRELYSAVKFLCSIFDSATNAQSNVTEALLSTGPSGALRAWQYRSYHVLEDDIDLMFFEDDEEIPLFVGYLSLPLKNIWTARNIMPPKEDDPASMWILDQVNGANDTCSHCATPGGLKLYTAANWDRFPIILTNLLKKNLKLNQTVAQPFYAATAHLINSDALGPFLGDLFAFKTHTAPAFDNWDQTDSYCFMCFTKFLEEHLWIWILEERIKGGWMPPEDCWYGWNCRTQAHKRSHAETKNHLCIPIKGDPA
;
A
#
# COMPACT_ATOMS: atom_id res chain seq x y z
N MET A 1 4.21 -17.87 -13.78
CA MET A 1 5.08 -16.69 -13.97
C MET A 1 5.62 -16.52 -15.40
N HIS A 2 6.35 -17.49 -15.97
CA HIS A 2 6.95 -17.36 -17.32
C HIS A 2 5.94 -16.98 -18.43
N ARG A 3 4.70 -17.49 -18.37
CA ARG A 3 3.63 -17.18 -19.34
C ARG A 3 3.28 -15.69 -19.39
N ILE A 4 3.21 -15.02 -18.24
CA ILE A 4 2.94 -13.57 -18.17
C ILE A 4 4.13 -12.79 -18.72
N MET A 5 5.36 -13.17 -18.36
CA MET A 5 6.57 -12.54 -18.90
C MET A 5 6.62 -12.63 -20.42
N LEU A 6 6.35 -13.82 -20.98
CA LEU A 6 6.31 -14.02 -22.44
C LEU A 6 5.22 -13.16 -23.08
N TYR A 7 4.02 -13.11 -22.49
CA TYR A 7 2.93 -12.28 -22.99
C TYR A 7 3.30 -10.80 -23.02
N CYS A 8 3.85 -10.27 -21.92
CA CYS A 8 4.30 -8.87 -21.84
C CYS A 8 5.48 -8.58 -22.77
N HIS A 9 6.33 -9.56 -23.06
CA HIS A 9 7.41 -9.41 -24.04
C HIS A 9 6.90 -9.35 -25.48
N LEU A 10 5.83 -10.06 -25.82
CA LEU A 10 5.22 -10.03 -27.15
C LEU A 10 4.39 -8.76 -27.40
N PHE A 11 3.81 -8.20 -26.33
CA PHE A 11 2.93 -7.04 -26.37
C PHE A 11 3.37 -5.91 -25.39
N PRO A 12 4.64 -5.47 -25.43
CA PRO A 12 5.13 -4.51 -24.45
C PRO A 12 4.52 -3.13 -24.69
N GLY A 13 4.37 -2.34 -23.61
CA GLY A 13 3.73 -1.02 -23.69
C GLY A 13 4.44 -0.06 -24.65
N ASN A 14 5.77 0.02 -24.57
CA ASN A 14 6.60 0.90 -25.38
C ASN A 14 6.69 0.56 -26.88
N ARG A 15 6.26 -0.63 -27.32
CA ARG A 15 6.27 -0.96 -28.76
C ARG A 15 5.33 -0.04 -29.52
N TYR A 16 4.22 0.32 -28.90
CA TYR A 16 3.12 1.00 -29.56
C TYR A 16 3.32 2.51 -29.63
N SER A 17 4.14 3.07 -28.74
CA SER A 17 4.61 4.46 -28.86
C SER A 17 5.63 4.64 -29.98
N GLN A 18 6.44 3.62 -30.27
CA GLN A 18 7.43 3.67 -31.35
C GLN A 18 6.83 3.50 -32.74
N GLU A 19 5.66 2.85 -32.86
CA GLU A 19 5.03 2.51 -34.14
C GLU A 19 4.06 3.60 -34.66
N GLU A 20 3.99 4.80 -34.04
CA GLU A 20 3.03 5.88 -34.37
C GLU A 20 1.59 5.36 -34.56
N ILE A 21 1.13 4.55 -33.60
CA ILE A 21 -0.20 3.96 -33.68
C ILE A 21 -1.24 5.03 -33.45
N ASP A 22 -2.15 5.18 -34.41
CA ASP A 22 -3.38 5.93 -34.23
C ASP A 22 -4.24 5.20 -33.18
N PRO A 23 -4.45 5.79 -31.99
CA PRO A 23 -5.23 5.16 -30.94
C PRO A 23 -6.71 4.99 -31.32
N ASP A 24 -7.18 5.65 -32.39
CA ASP A 24 -8.54 5.55 -32.91
C ASP A 24 -8.68 4.55 -34.07
N ASP A 25 -7.59 3.88 -34.49
CA ASP A 25 -7.65 2.82 -35.50
C ASP A 25 -8.27 1.53 -34.91
N GLU A 26 -9.61 1.45 -34.99
CA GLU A 26 -10.38 0.30 -34.52
C GLU A 26 -9.96 -1.03 -35.15
N GLU A 27 -9.53 -1.03 -36.43
CA GLU A 27 -9.13 -2.25 -37.13
C GLU A 27 -7.81 -2.79 -36.57
N LEU A 28 -6.84 -1.90 -36.34
CA LEU A 28 -5.57 -2.24 -35.72
C LEU A 28 -5.76 -2.69 -34.27
N LEU A 29 -6.58 -1.99 -33.49
CA LEU A 29 -6.90 -2.36 -32.10
C LEU A 29 -7.54 -3.76 -32.03
N ASP A 30 -8.53 -4.04 -32.89
CA ASP A 30 -9.17 -5.35 -32.96
C ASP A 30 -8.17 -6.45 -33.37
N LYS A 31 -7.28 -6.17 -34.32
CA LYS A 31 -6.20 -7.08 -34.71
C LYS A 31 -5.27 -7.40 -33.54
N ILE A 32 -4.83 -6.40 -32.77
CA ILE A 32 -3.97 -6.59 -31.60
C ILE A 32 -4.70 -7.41 -30.52
N ARG A 33 -5.96 -7.06 -30.21
CA ARG A 33 -6.78 -7.79 -29.23
C ARG A 33 -7.02 -9.25 -29.65
N LYS A 34 -7.21 -9.52 -30.94
CA LYS A 34 -7.30 -10.89 -31.49
C LYS A 34 -5.98 -11.65 -31.34
N GLN A 35 -4.84 -11.03 -31.62
CA GLN A 35 -3.52 -11.65 -31.43
C GLN A 35 -3.27 -12.03 -29.96
N ARG A 36 -3.57 -11.10 -29.03
CA ARG A 36 -3.50 -11.34 -27.58
C ARG A 36 -4.36 -12.53 -27.16
N THR A 37 -5.61 -12.57 -27.62
CA THR A 37 -6.55 -13.66 -27.36
C THR A 37 -6.04 -14.99 -27.94
N SER A 38 -5.55 -14.99 -29.17
CA SER A 38 -5.03 -16.18 -29.85
C SER A 38 -3.89 -16.83 -29.07
N ILE A 39 -2.91 -16.03 -28.61
CA ILE A 39 -1.77 -16.55 -27.84
C ILE A 39 -2.22 -17.20 -26.53
N LEU A 40 -3.15 -16.56 -25.80
CA LEU A 40 -3.62 -17.11 -24.54
C LEU A 40 -4.55 -18.32 -24.74
N SER A 41 -5.23 -18.43 -25.89
CA SER A 41 -6.15 -19.54 -26.18
C SER A 41 -5.47 -20.90 -26.32
N GLU A 42 -4.15 -20.93 -26.50
CA GLU A 42 -3.35 -22.16 -26.54
C GLU A 42 -3.15 -22.80 -25.15
N TYR A 43 -3.36 -22.03 -24.05
CA TYR A 43 -3.16 -22.56 -22.70
C TYR A 43 -4.37 -23.34 -22.17
N PRO A 44 -4.17 -24.45 -21.43
CA PRO A 44 -5.22 -25.12 -20.67
C PRO A 44 -6.02 -24.18 -19.78
N THR A 45 -7.28 -24.51 -19.49
CA THR A 45 -8.15 -23.65 -18.67
C THR A 45 -7.61 -23.43 -17.26
N ASP A 46 -7.04 -24.46 -16.64
CA ASP A 46 -6.49 -24.33 -15.29
C ASP A 46 -5.26 -23.40 -15.26
N ASP A 47 -4.39 -23.50 -16.28
CA ASP A 47 -3.27 -22.56 -16.48
C ASP A 47 -3.76 -21.10 -16.61
N LEU A 48 -4.92 -20.88 -17.25
CA LEU A 48 -5.50 -19.54 -17.38
C LEU A 48 -6.07 -19.01 -16.05
N ARG A 49 -6.54 -19.89 -15.15
CA ARG A 49 -6.98 -19.50 -13.80
C ARG A 49 -5.80 -19.13 -12.91
N GLU A 50 -4.70 -19.88 -13.00
CA GLU A 50 -3.42 -19.52 -12.38
C GLU A 50 -2.91 -18.17 -12.91
N LEU A 51 -2.95 -17.98 -14.23
CA LEU A 51 -2.54 -16.73 -14.86
C LEU A 51 -3.38 -15.56 -14.37
N TYR A 52 -4.70 -15.70 -14.33
CA TYR A 52 -5.61 -14.67 -13.80
C TYR A 52 -5.29 -14.30 -12.35
N SER A 53 -5.03 -15.30 -11.51
CA SER A 53 -4.65 -15.10 -10.11
C SER A 53 -3.33 -14.31 -9.98
N ALA A 54 -2.35 -14.62 -10.84
CA ALA A 54 -1.08 -13.90 -10.85
C ALA A 54 -1.25 -12.47 -11.37
N VAL A 55 -2.13 -12.24 -12.36
CA VAL A 55 -2.48 -10.90 -12.84
C VAL A 55 -3.12 -10.08 -11.72
N LYS A 56 -4.11 -10.64 -11.00
CA LYS A 56 -4.71 -9.97 -9.82
C LYS A 56 -3.67 -9.57 -8.78
N PHE A 57 -2.68 -10.45 -8.52
CA PHE A 57 -1.59 -10.13 -7.61
C PHE A 57 -0.74 -8.96 -8.13
N LEU A 58 -0.37 -8.95 -9.41
CA LEU A 58 0.37 -7.84 -10.02
C LEU A 58 -0.43 -6.53 -9.97
N CYS A 59 -1.73 -6.56 -10.26
CA CYS A 59 -2.61 -5.39 -10.12
C CYS A 59 -2.57 -4.86 -8.69
N SER A 60 -2.67 -5.72 -7.68
CA SER A 60 -2.62 -5.28 -6.27
C SER A 60 -1.30 -4.59 -5.90
N ILE A 61 -0.19 -4.99 -6.51
CA ILE A 61 1.10 -4.31 -6.35
C ILE A 61 1.04 -2.92 -7.00
N PHE A 62 0.55 -2.84 -8.23
CA PHE A 62 0.43 -1.56 -8.93
C PHE A 62 -0.53 -0.59 -8.23
N ASP A 63 -1.71 -1.06 -7.81
CA ASP A 63 -2.68 -0.26 -7.06
C ASP A 63 -2.07 0.32 -5.77
N SER A 64 -1.19 -0.46 -5.11
CA SER A 64 -0.46 0.01 -3.93
C SER A 64 0.57 1.10 -4.26
N ALA A 65 1.11 1.10 -5.49
CA ALA A 65 2.09 2.09 -5.96
C ALA A 65 1.45 3.32 -6.62
N THR A 66 0.21 3.23 -7.10
CA THR A 66 -0.53 4.32 -7.79
C THR A 66 -1.45 5.12 -6.87
N ASN A 67 -1.58 4.73 -5.59
CA ASN A 67 -2.59 5.30 -4.68
C ASN A 67 -4.02 5.22 -5.26
N ALA A 68 -4.37 4.10 -5.91
CA ALA A 68 -5.71 3.74 -6.40
C ALA A 68 -6.23 4.44 -7.69
N GLN A 69 -5.37 4.86 -8.62
CA GLN A 69 -5.81 5.18 -9.99
C GLN A 69 -5.96 3.89 -10.82
N SER A 70 -7.20 3.41 -11.00
CA SER A 70 -7.50 2.10 -11.60
C SER A 70 -7.25 2.01 -13.10
N ASN A 71 -7.35 3.13 -13.83
CA ASN A 71 -7.13 3.21 -15.27
C ASN A 71 -5.65 2.97 -15.65
N VAL A 72 -4.71 3.35 -14.78
CA VAL A 72 -3.28 3.16 -14.99
C VAL A 72 -2.86 1.69 -14.81
N THR A 73 -3.52 0.95 -13.90
CA THR A 73 -3.10 -0.42 -13.52
C THR A 73 -3.09 -1.40 -14.69
N GLU A 74 -4.08 -1.39 -15.58
CA GLU A 74 -4.11 -2.30 -16.75
C GLU A 74 -2.99 -1.98 -17.76
N ALA A 75 -2.65 -0.70 -17.93
CA ALA A 75 -1.50 -0.31 -18.74
C ALA A 75 -0.17 -0.75 -18.09
N LEU A 76 -0.05 -0.64 -16.77
CA LEU A 76 1.12 -1.08 -16.02
C LEU A 76 1.38 -2.58 -16.17
N LEU A 77 0.36 -3.42 -16.36
CA LEU A 77 0.53 -4.85 -16.63
C LEU A 77 1.37 -5.13 -17.89
N SER A 78 1.44 -4.20 -18.85
CA SER A 78 2.28 -4.35 -20.05
C SER A 78 3.77 -4.39 -19.73
N THR A 79 4.19 -3.83 -18.59
CA THR A 79 5.57 -3.91 -18.08
C THR A 79 5.89 -5.24 -17.40
N GLY A 80 4.85 -6.05 -17.17
CA GLY A 80 4.97 -7.38 -16.59
C GLY A 80 5.49 -7.41 -15.16
N PRO A 81 5.96 -8.58 -14.70
CA PRO A 81 6.37 -8.77 -13.31
C PRO A 81 7.57 -7.94 -12.88
N SER A 82 8.49 -7.62 -13.81
CA SER A 82 9.64 -6.76 -13.56
C SER A 82 9.22 -5.32 -13.30
N GLY A 83 8.21 -4.81 -14.02
CA GLY A 83 7.65 -3.50 -13.74
C GLY A 83 6.93 -3.45 -12.39
N ALA A 84 6.14 -4.47 -12.06
CA ALA A 84 5.52 -4.58 -10.73
C ALA A 84 6.56 -4.61 -9.60
N LEU A 85 7.65 -5.35 -9.77
CA LEU A 85 8.74 -5.39 -8.80
C LEU A 85 9.41 -4.02 -8.63
N ARG A 86 9.68 -3.29 -9.72
CA ARG A 86 10.24 -1.94 -9.64
C ARG A 86 9.26 -0.97 -8.98
N ALA A 87 7.99 -0.96 -9.41
CA ALA A 87 6.97 -0.12 -8.79
C ALA A 87 6.82 -0.40 -7.30
N TRP A 88 6.89 -1.67 -6.89
CA TRP A 88 6.97 -2.06 -5.50
C TRP A 88 8.21 -1.48 -4.82
N GLN A 89 9.42 -1.77 -5.33
CA GLN A 89 10.70 -1.34 -4.72
C GLN A 89 10.80 0.17 -4.54
N TYR A 90 10.35 0.94 -5.52
CA TYR A 90 10.36 2.40 -5.48
C TYR A 90 9.10 3.01 -4.87
N ARG A 91 8.12 2.17 -4.51
CA ARG A 91 6.80 2.56 -3.97
C ARG A 91 6.12 3.64 -4.84
N SER A 92 6.31 3.54 -6.15
CA SER A 92 5.88 4.53 -7.13
C SER A 92 5.84 3.91 -8.51
N TYR A 93 4.78 4.20 -9.27
CA TYR A 93 4.69 3.77 -10.66
C TYR A 93 5.47 4.68 -11.62
N HIS A 94 5.87 5.88 -11.19
CA HIS A 94 6.62 6.84 -12.02
C HIS A 94 7.94 6.26 -12.54
N VAL A 95 8.52 5.26 -11.86
CA VAL A 95 9.71 4.54 -12.34
C VAL A 95 9.49 3.72 -13.61
N LEU A 96 8.25 3.64 -14.08
CA LEU A 96 7.83 2.95 -15.29
C LEU A 96 7.42 3.92 -16.41
N GLU A 97 7.58 5.24 -16.22
CA GLU A 97 7.27 6.28 -17.22
C GLU A 97 8.02 6.09 -18.54
N ASP A 98 9.23 5.53 -18.51
CA ASP A 98 9.99 5.25 -19.73
C ASP A 98 9.54 3.94 -20.42
N ASP A 99 8.90 3.02 -19.67
CA ASP A 99 8.49 1.71 -20.17
C ASP A 99 7.08 1.71 -20.76
N ILE A 100 6.28 2.69 -20.35
CA ILE A 100 4.94 2.95 -20.83
C ILE A 100 4.98 4.42 -21.18
N ASP A 101 4.90 4.77 -22.45
CA ASP A 101 4.90 6.17 -22.85
C ASP A 101 3.68 6.87 -22.22
N LEU A 102 3.88 7.49 -21.05
CA LEU A 102 2.78 8.03 -20.26
C LEU A 102 2.25 9.36 -20.81
N MET A 103 2.83 9.88 -21.91
CA MET A 103 2.30 11.05 -22.62
C MET A 103 0.86 10.84 -23.13
N PHE A 104 0.35 9.61 -23.12
CA PHE A 104 -1.04 9.28 -23.45
C PHE A 104 -2.03 9.37 -22.26
N PHE A 105 -1.58 9.70 -21.04
CA PHE A 105 -2.45 9.78 -19.85
C PHE A 105 -2.71 11.22 -19.37
N GLU A 106 -2.40 12.23 -20.19
CA GLU A 106 -2.51 13.65 -19.79
C GLU A 106 -3.96 14.08 -19.46
N ASP A 107 -4.99 13.35 -19.91
CA ASP A 107 -6.40 13.73 -19.78
C ASP A 107 -7.31 12.68 -19.07
N ASP A 108 -6.76 11.78 -18.24
CA ASP A 108 -7.51 10.69 -17.56
C ASP A 108 -8.23 9.70 -18.52
N GLU A 109 -8.09 9.85 -19.85
CA GLU A 109 -8.72 8.99 -20.83
C GLU A 109 -8.07 7.59 -20.87
N GLU A 110 -8.92 6.56 -20.89
CA GLU A 110 -8.47 5.18 -21.06
C GLU A 110 -7.84 5.02 -22.45
N ILE A 111 -6.55 4.67 -22.50
CA ILE A 111 -5.90 4.34 -23.77
C ILE A 111 -6.55 3.05 -24.31
N PRO A 112 -7.28 3.11 -25.45
CA PRO A 112 -8.07 1.96 -25.94
C PRO A 112 -7.24 0.68 -26.12
N LEU A 113 -5.95 0.84 -26.40
CA LEU A 113 -4.99 -0.25 -26.56
C LEU A 113 -4.71 -1.06 -25.29
N PHE A 114 -4.74 -0.42 -24.11
CA PHE A 114 -4.46 -1.06 -22.83
C PHE A 114 -5.73 -1.46 -22.08
N VAL A 115 -6.91 -1.00 -22.51
CA VAL A 115 -8.19 -1.43 -21.94
C VAL A 115 -8.30 -2.95 -21.99
N GLY A 116 -8.41 -3.53 -20.79
CA GLY A 116 -8.47 -4.96 -20.58
C GLY A 116 -7.26 -5.73 -21.11
N TYR A 117 -6.05 -5.18 -20.97
CA TYR A 117 -4.79 -5.70 -21.51
C TYR A 117 -4.65 -7.22 -21.35
N LEU A 118 -4.97 -7.75 -20.16
CA LEU A 118 -5.04 -9.20 -19.90
C LEU A 118 -6.46 -9.69 -19.59
N SER A 119 -7.31 -8.84 -19.00
CA SER A 119 -8.65 -9.24 -18.58
C SER A 119 -9.59 -9.51 -19.75
N LEU A 120 -9.51 -8.75 -20.86
CA LEU A 120 -10.37 -8.93 -22.04
C LEU A 120 -10.04 -10.22 -22.82
N PRO A 121 -8.77 -10.53 -23.17
CA PRO A 121 -8.40 -11.83 -23.76
C PRO A 121 -8.88 -13.03 -22.93
N LEU A 122 -8.72 -12.98 -21.61
CA LEU A 122 -9.17 -14.06 -20.72
C LEU A 122 -10.69 -14.20 -20.74
N LYS A 123 -11.43 -13.09 -20.67
CA LYS A 123 -12.90 -13.07 -20.79
C LYS A 123 -13.37 -13.73 -22.07
N ASN A 124 -12.77 -13.37 -23.20
CA ASN A 124 -13.12 -13.92 -24.51
C ASN A 124 -12.89 -15.44 -24.55
N ILE A 125 -11.79 -15.92 -23.98
CA ILE A 125 -11.47 -17.35 -23.94
C ILE A 125 -12.46 -18.12 -23.05
N TRP A 126 -12.80 -17.60 -21.86
CA TRP A 126 -13.79 -18.25 -20.99
C TRP A 126 -15.16 -18.34 -21.66
N THR A 127 -15.61 -17.26 -22.31
CA THR A 127 -16.85 -17.27 -23.10
C THR A 127 -16.79 -18.30 -24.23
N ALA A 128 -15.70 -18.32 -25.02
CA ALA A 128 -15.54 -19.26 -26.13
C ALA A 128 -15.51 -20.73 -25.66
N ARG A 129 -14.96 -21.00 -24.47
CA ARG A 129 -14.91 -22.34 -23.87
C ARG A 129 -16.18 -22.70 -23.09
N ASN A 130 -17.13 -21.78 -22.94
CA ASN A 130 -18.32 -21.92 -22.10
C ASN A 130 -17.98 -22.28 -20.63
N ILE A 131 -17.00 -21.58 -20.06
CA ILE A 131 -16.51 -21.78 -18.69
C ILE A 131 -16.79 -20.53 -17.86
N MET A 132 -17.17 -20.73 -16.60
CA MET A 132 -17.36 -19.62 -15.67
C MET A 132 -16.01 -18.98 -15.32
N PRO A 133 -15.87 -17.65 -15.47
CA PRO A 133 -14.65 -16.95 -15.07
C PRO A 133 -14.46 -17.03 -13.54
N PRO A 134 -13.22 -16.90 -13.05
CA PRO A 134 -12.98 -16.61 -11.63
C PRO A 134 -13.78 -15.37 -11.20
N LYS A 135 -14.23 -15.33 -9.95
CA LYS A 135 -15.00 -14.19 -9.45
C LYS A 135 -14.10 -13.00 -9.15
N GLU A 136 -14.70 -11.83 -9.17
CA GLU A 136 -14.00 -10.58 -8.86
C GLU A 136 -13.57 -10.51 -7.38
N ASP A 137 -14.33 -11.14 -6.48
CA ASP A 137 -14.01 -11.23 -5.05
C ASP A 137 -13.09 -12.40 -4.69
N ASP A 138 -12.79 -13.30 -5.64
CA ASP A 138 -11.84 -14.39 -5.41
C ASP A 138 -10.45 -13.81 -5.07
N PRO A 139 -9.79 -14.31 -4.00
CA PRO A 139 -8.48 -13.83 -3.61
C PRO A 139 -7.45 -14.18 -4.68
N ALA A 140 -6.45 -13.30 -4.87
CA ALA A 140 -5.39 -13.49 -5.87
C ALA A 140 -4.57 -14.78 -5.68
N SER A 141 -4.66 -15.44 -4.53
CA SER A 141 -4.00 -16.72 -4.27
C SER A 141 -4.81 -17.96 -4.65
N MET A 142 -6.11 -17.81 -4.94
CA MET A 142 -7.07 -18.92 -4.98
C MET A 142 -6.66 -20.07 -5.90
N TRP A 143 -6.07 -19.75 -7.06
CA TRP A 143 -5.70 -20.75 -8.06
C TRP A 143 -4.20 -21.02 -8.14
N ILE A 144 -3.38 -20.37 -7.30
CA ILE A 144 -1.91 -20.54 -7.30
C ILE A 144 -1.45 -21.34 -6.08
N LEU A 145 -2.16 -21.23 -4.96
CA LEU A 145 -1.78 -21.91 -3.72
C LEU A 145 -2.69 -23.10 -3.47
N ASP A 146 -2.09 -24.29 -3.37
CA ASP A 146 -2.81 -25.49 -2.92
C ASP A 146 -3.25 -25.38 -1.45
N GLN A 147 -2.45 -24.68 -0.66
CA GLN A 147 -2.69 -24.47 0.76
C GLN A 147 -2.27 -23.06 1.18
N VAL A 148 -3.09 -22.44 2.01
CA VAL A 148 -2.79 -21.16 2.64
C VAL A 148 -2.51 -21.39 4.12
N ASN A 149 -1.23 -21.41 4.48
CA ASN A 149 -0.82 -21.48 5.88
C ASN A 149 -1.19 -20.17 6.60
N GLY A 150 -1.84 -20.30 7.75
CA GLY A 150 -2.28 -19.16 8.54
C GLY A 150 -3.54 -18.46 8.01
N ALA A 151 -4.32 -19.07 7.11
CA ALA A 151 -5.56 -18.47 6.60
C ALA A 151 -6.58 -18.12 7.69
N ASN A 152 -6.56 -18.88 8.79
CA ASN A 152 -7.48 -18.75 9.92
C ASN A 152 -6.78 -18.19 11.17
N ASP A 153 -5.55 -17.67 11.03
CA ASP A 153 -4.84 -17.09 12.16
C ASP A 153 -5.64 -15.92 12.74
N THR A 154 -5.54 -15.78 14.05
CA THR A 154 -6.25 -14.75 14.82
C THR A 154 -5.25 -13.78 15.42
N CYS A 155 -5.69 -12.54 15.60
CA CYS A 155 -4.91 -11.54 16.32
C CYS A 155 -4.54 -12.05 17.72
N SER A 156 -3.26 -12.03 18.08
CA SER A 156 -2.76 -12.46 19.39
C SER A 156 -3.42 -11.70 20.55
N HIS A 157 -3.89 -10.47 20.32
CA HIS A 157 -4.50 -9.64 21.37
C HIS A 157 -6.02 -9.77 21.49
N CYS A 158 -6.76 -9.70 20.38
CA CYS A 158 -8.23 -9.65 20.40
C CYS A 158 -8.90 -10.91 19.88
N ALA A 159 -8.13 -11.93 19.48
CA ALA A 159 -8.59 -13.19 18.89
C ALA A 159 -9.46 -13.03 17.62
N THR A 160 -9.57 -11.83 17.04
CA THR A 160 -10.31 -11.62 15.79
C THR A 160 -9.59 -12.33 14.64
N PRO A 161 -10.30 -13.14 13.84
CA PRO A 161 -9.74 -13.75 12.64
C PRO A 161 -9.21 -12.68 11.68
N GLY A 162 -7.97 -12.85 11.23
CA GLY A 162 -7.35 -11.94 10.26
C GLY A 162 -6.52 -12.66 9.20
N GLY A 163 -6.08 -13.89 9.48
CA GLY A 163 -5.28 -14.71 8.59
C GLY A 163 -4.06 -13.97 8.03
N LEU A 164 -3.90 -13.99 6.70
CA LEU A 164 -2.81 -13.30 6.02
C LEU A 164 -2.84 -11.76 6.13
N LYS A 165 -3.93 -11.17 6.66
CA LYS A 165 -4.05 -9.72 6.89
C LYS A 165 -3.52 -9.29 8.25
N LEU A 166 -3.04 -10.23 9.07
CA LEU A 166 -2.40 -9.91 10.34
C LEU A 166 -1.01 -9.33 10.10
N TYR A 167 -0.65 -8.34 10.91
CA TYR A 167 0.64 -7.69 10.89
C TYR A 167 1.61 -8.43 11.81
N THR A 168 2.76 -8.79 11.27
CA THR A 168 3.89 -9.43 11.95
C THR A 168 5.17 -8.69 11.56
N ALA A 169 6.26 -8.91 12.30
CA ALA A 169 7.56 -8.32 11.96
C ALA A 169 7.99 -8.55 10.49
N ALA A 170 7.50 -9.61 9.84
CA ALA A 170 7.81 -9.93 8.45
C ALA A 170 7.05 -9.09 7.40
N ASN A 171 5.99 -8.35 7.80
CA ASN A 171 5.16 -7.59 6.87
C ASN A 171 4.81 -6.18 7.35
N TRP A 172 5.47 -5.68 8.39
CA TRP A 172 5.28 -4.33 8.92
C TRP A 172 5.53 -3.21 7.90
N ASP A 173 6.43 -3.42 6.93
CA ASP A 173 6.64 -2.50 5.81
C ASP A 173 5.40 -2.32 4.90
N ARG A 174 4.38 -3.18 5.07
CA ARG A 174 3.12 -3.12 4.33
C ARG A 174 2.02 -2.39 5.10
N PHE A 175 2.32 -1.81 6.26
CA PHE A 175 1.32 -1.16 7.08
C PHE A 175 0.83 0.15 6.39
N PRO A 176 -0.44 0.21 5.94
CA PRO A 176 -0.89 1.22 4.98
C PRO A 176 -1.32 2.50 5.70
N ILE A 177 -0.41 3.16 6.41
CA ILE A 177 -0.74 4.40 7.12
C ILE A 177 0.36 5.44 7.05
N ILE A 178 -0.07 6.70 7.01
CA ILE A 178 0.81 7.83 7.27
C ILE A 178 0.97 7.95 8.78
N LEU A 179 2.19 7.77 9.30
CA LEU A 179 2.47 7.77 10.74
C LEU A 179 1.96 9.03 11.46
N THR A 180 1.95 10.20 10.79
CA THR A 180 1.42 11.44 11.37
C THR A 180 -0.07 11.35 11.71
N ASN A 181 -0.84 10.52 11.00
CA ASN A 181 -2.27 10.31 11.28
C ASN A 181 -2.51 9.53 12.58
N LEU A 182 -1.49 8.80 13.05
CA LEU A 182 -1.49 8.05 14.30
C LEU A 182 -1.08 8.90 15.51
N LEU A 183 -0.70 10.17 15.30
CA LEU A 183 -0.42 11.04 16.43
C LEU A 183 -1.69 11.25 17.26
N LYS A 184 -1.56 11.02 18.56
CA LYS A 184 -2.67 11.04 19.52
C LYS A 184 -3.47 12.34 19.43
N LYS A 185 -4.78 12.21 19.18
CA LYS A 185 -5.77 13.31 19.28
C LYS A 185 -5.38 14.54 18.45
N ASN A 186 -5.10 15.68 19.10
CA ASN A 186 -4.85 16.95 18.43
C ASN A 186 -3.37 17.14 18.03
N LEU A 187 -2.48 16.19 18.36
CA LEU A 187 -1.07 16.28 17.99
C LEU A 187 -0.85 16.31 16.48
N LYS A 188 -1.64 15.57 15.70
CA LYS A 188 -1.58 15.62 14.23
C LYS A 188 -1.92 16.99 13.63
N LEU A 189 -2.67 17.80 14.37
CA LEU A 189 -3.03 19.17 13.97
C LEU A 189 -2.02 20.21 14.50
N ASN A 190 -1.15 19.81 15.42
CA ASN A 190 -0.11 20.68 15.96
C ASN A 190 1.06 20.75 14.97
N GLN A 191 1.13 21.81 14.18
CA GLN A 191 2.19 21.96 13.17
C GLN A 191 3.60 21.98 13.78
N THR A 192 3.79 22.37 15.04
CA THR A 192 5.12 22.37 15.69
C THR A 192 5.60 20.95 16.03
N VAL A 193 4.68 19.98 16.08
CA VAL A 193 4.96 18.55 16.31
C VAL A 193 4.86 17.77 15.00
N ALA A 194 3.74 17.87 14.31
CA ALA A 194 3.40 17.06 13.15
C ALA A 194 4.30 17.33 11.95
N GLN A 195 4.69 18.58 11.67
CA GLN A 195 5.52 18.89 10.49
C GLN A 195 6.94 18.31 10.62
N PRO A 196 7.69 18.54 11.72
CA PRO A 196 9.00 17.89 11.87
C PRO A 196 8.91 16.37 11.89
N PHE A 197 7.87 15.81 12.49
CA PHE A 197 7.66 14.36 12.51
C PHE A 197 7.38 13.80 11.11
N TYR A 198 6.52 14.48 10.33
CA TYR A 198 6.27 14.14 8.94
C TYR A 198 7.56 14.15 8.12
N ALA A 199 8.33 15.24 8.21
CA ALA A 199 9.60 15.36 7.49
C ALA A 199 10.58 14.24 7.87
N ALA A 200 10.65 13.89 9.16
CA ALA A 200 11.52 12.82 9.66
C ALA A 200 11.05 11.42 9.23
N THR A 201 9.77 11.20 9.00
CA THR A 201 9.20 9.86 8.75
C THR A 201 8.65 9.65 7.34
N ALA A 202 8.57 10.69 6.51
CA ALA A 202 8.02 10.59 5.16
C ALA A 202 8.76 9.55 4.30
N HIS A 203 10.08 9.43 4.49
CA HIS A 203 10.90 8.45 3.77
C HIS A 203 10.62 7.00 4.21
N LEU A 204 10.11 6.77 5.43
CA LEU A 204 9.84 5.42 5.94
C LEU A 204 8.72 4.74 5.15
N ILE A 205 7.67 5.49 4.78
CA ILE A 205 6.50 4.95 4.06
C ILE A 205 6.91 4.43 2.68
N ASN A 206 7.92 5.05 2.07
CA ASN A 206 8.41 4.72 0.74
C ASN A 206 9.70 3.87 0.76
N SER A 207 10.01 3.22 1.88
CA SER A 207 11.21 2.38 2.01
C SER A 207 10.95 1.14 2.87
N ASP A 208 11.88 0.19 2.84
CA ASP A 208 11.88 -0.97 3.74
C ASP A 208 12.41 -0.62 5.15
N ALA A 209 12.39 0.67 5.51
CA ALA A 209 12.82 1.17 6.81
C ALA A 209 11.66 1.26 7.81
N LEU A 210 10.40 1.11 7.37
CA LEU A 210 9.24 1.17 8.25
C LEU A 210 9.23 -0.02 9.23
N GLY A 211 9.54 -1.23 8.78
CA GLY A 211 9.64 -2.44 9.59
C GLY A 211 10.67 -2.29 10.71
N PRO A 212 11.95 -1.96 10.40
CA PRO A 212 12.95 -1.65 11.42
C PRO A 212 12.51 -0.56 12.40
N PHE A 213 11.94 0.55 11.91
CA PHE A 213 11.42 1.62 12.75
C PHE A 213 10.32 1.12 13.71
N LEU A 214 9.39 0.29 13.23
CA LEU A 214 8.35 -0.30 14.06
C LEU A 214 8.95 -1.28 15.08
N GLY A 215 9.99 -2.02 14.72
CA GLY A 215 10.76 -2.85 15.64
C GLY A 215 11.39 -2.06 16.78
N ASP A 216 12.03 -0.93 16.46
CA ASP A 216 12.58 -0.01 17.46
C ASP A 216 11.48 0.55 18.37
N LEU A 217 10.30 0.84 17.83
CA LEU A 217 9.15 1.29 18.62
C LEU A 217 8.63 0.19 19.57
N PHE A 218 8.63 -1.08 19.15
CA PHE A 218 8.35 -2.22 20.03
C PHE A 218 9.42 -2.36 21.12
N ALA A 219 10.70 -2.24 20.79
CA ALA A 219 11.78 -2.29 21.78
C ALA A 219 11.70 -1.11 22.78
N PHE A 220 11.21 0.04 22.31
CA PHE A 220 11.03 1.25 23.10
C PHE A 220 9.80 1.21 24.04
N LYS A 221 8.87 0.27 23.86
CA LYS A 221 7.63 0.14 24.68
C LYS A 221 7.82 0.58 26.12
N THR A 222 7.15 1.66 26.47
CA THR A 222 7.29 2.30 27.78
C THR A 222 6.24 1.80 28.76
N HIS A 223 6.61 1.70 30.04
CA HIS A 223 5.70 1.33 31.13
C HIS A 223 4.52 2.31 31.34
N THR A 224 4.47 3.45 30.65
CA THR A 224 3.34 4.39 30.70
C THR A 224 2.09 3.85 30.00
N ALA A 225 2.18 2.73 29.28
CA ALA A 225 1.04 2.05 28.68
C ALA A 225 1.00 0.54 29.08
N PRO A 226 0.69 0.20 30.35
CA PRO A 226 0.77 -1.17 30.87
C PRO A 226 -0.08 -2.20 30.11
N ALA A 227 -1.12 -1.74 29.39
CA ALA A 227 -1.96 -2.58 28.55
C ALA A 227 -1.18 -3.29 27.40
N PHE A 228 0.05 -2.86 27.12
CA PHE A 228 0.90 -3.38 26.06
C PHE A 228 2.16 -4.10 26.58
N ASP A 229 2.31 -4.26 27.90
CA ASP A 229 3.51 -4.88 28.50
C ASP A 229 3.73 -6.32 27.98
N ASN A 230 2.64 -7.06 27.74
CA ASN A 230 2.67 -8.45 27.26
C ASN A 230 2.66 -8.58 25.72
N TRP A 231 2.70 -7.49 24.97
CA TRP A 231 2.74 -7.56 23.50
C TRP A 231 4.15 -7.91 23.06
N ASP A 232 4.33 -8.78 22.07
CA ASP A 232 5.66 -9.12 21.54
C ASP A 232 5.75 -8.87 20.03
N GLN A 233 6.95 -8.56 19.54
CA GLN A 233 7.18 -8.37 18.10
C GLN A 233 7.02 -9.65 17.28
N THR A 234 7.06 -10.83 17.92
CA THR A 234 6.83 -12.13 17.28
C THR A 234 5.35 -12.50 17.15
N ASP A 235 4.46 -11.72 17.78
CA ASP A 235 3.02 -11.89 17.65
C ASP A 235 2.47 -11.41 16.30
N SER A 236 1.20 -11.73 16.09
CA SER A 236 0.42 -11.28 14.95
C SER A 236 -0.73 -10.37 15.40
N TYR A 237 -0.87 -9.20 14.78
CA TYR A 237 -1.84 -8.19 15.20
C TYR A 237 -2.79 -7.80 14.07
N CYS A 238 -4.09 -7.70 14.36
CA CYS A 238 -5.00 -7.09 13.39
C CYS A 238 -4.73 -5.59 13.25
N PHE A 239 -5.19 -4.99 12.14
CA PHE A 239 -5.04 -3.56 11.86
C PHE A 239 -5.44 -2.69 13.05
N MET A 240 -6.59 -2.95 13.67
CA MET A 240 -7.09 -2.13 14.79
C MET A 240 -6.18 -2.21 16.03
N CYS A 241 -5.72 -3.40 16.39
CA CYS A 241 -4.81 -3.59 17.52
C CYS A 241 -3.46 -2.92 17.25
N PHE A 242 -2.90 -3.13 16.06
CA PHE A 242 -1.62 -2.56 15.69
C PHE A 242 -1.67 -1.02 15.64
N THR A 243 -2.69 -0.44 15.02
CA THR A 243 -2.95 1.02 15.05
C THR A 243 -2.99 1.55 16.48
N LYS A 244 -3.74 0.91 17.38
CA LYS A 244 -3.85 1.33 18.78
C LYS A 244 -2.50 1.30 19.50
N PHE A 245 -1.69 0.28 19.25
CA PHE A 245 -0.33 0.20 19.78
C PHE A 245 0.50 1.43 19.36
N LEU A 246 0.47 1.78 18.07
CA LEU A 246 1.22 2.91 17.55
C LEU A 246 0.72 4.25 18.10
N GLU A 247 -0.60 4.46 18.16
CA GLU A 247 -1.17 5.69 18.73
C GLU A 247 -0.73 5.94 20.19
N GLU A 248 -0.52 4.88 20.96
CA GLU A 248 -0.13 4.96 22.36
C GLU A 248 1.37 5.20 22.59
N HIS A 249 2.23 4.76 21.67
CA HIS A 249 3.69 4.81 21.86
C HIS A 249 4.39 5.85 20.98
N LEU A 250 3.84 6.20 19.82
CA LEU A 250 4.52 7.04 18.83
C LEU A 250 4.84 8.43 19.37
N TRP A 251 3.92 9.05 20.11
CA TRP A 251 4.14 10.38 20.70
C TRP A 251 5.25 10.38 21.77
N ILE A 252 5.44 9.26 22.48
CA ILE A 252 6.49 9.10 23.49
C ILE A 252 7.84 8.96 22.81
N TRP A 253 7.91 8.13 21.76
CA TRP A 253 9.11 8.00 20.95
C TRP A 253 9.54 9.36 20.36
N ILE A 254 8.59 10.15 19.84
CA ILE A 254 8.87 11.51 19.33
C ILE A 254 9.43 12.42 20.42
N LEU A 255 8.86 12.37 21.63
CA LEU A 255 9.33 13.15 22.78
C LEU A 255 10.80 12.83 23.08
N GLU A 256 11.13 11.54 23.21
CA GLU A 256 12.49 11.09 23.52
C GLU A 256 13.48 11.43 22.40
N GLU A 257 13.12 11.21 21.14
CA GLU A 257 14.00 11.57 20.02
C GLU A 257 14.28 13.07 19.94
N ARG A 258 13.29 13.91 20.26
CA ARG A 258 13.50 15.35 20.36
C ARG A 258 14.45 15.70 21.50
N ILE A 259 14.27 15.10 22.68
CA ILE A 259 15.14 15.31 23.83
C ILE A 259 16.58 14.89 23.51
N LYS A 260 16.79 13.72 22.88
CA LYS A 260 18.10 13.27 22.41
C LYS A 260 18.72 14.25 21.40
N GLY A 261 17.91 14.86 20.56
CA GLY A 261 18.29 15.95 19.65
C GLY A 261 18.59 17.29 20.32
N GLY A 262 18.56 17.37 21.66
CA GLY A 262 18.85 18.58 22.43
C GLY A 262 17.64 19.50 22.62
N TRP A 263 16.43 19.08 22.25
CA TRP A 263 15.22 19.84 22.54
C TRP A 263 14.89 19.78 24.03
N MET A 264 14.71 20.95 24.64
CA MET A 264 14.23 21.05 26.01
C MET A 264 12.72 21.32 25.99
N PRO A 265 11.87 20.38 26.42
CA PRO A 265 10.43 20.61 26.47
C PRO A 265 10.11 21.82 27.34
N PRO A 266 9.29 22.77 26.86
CA PRO A 266 8.72 23.80 27.72
C PRO A 266 7.76 23.16 28.72
N GLU A 267 7.18 23.97 29.60
CA GLU A 267 6.19 23.50 30.56
C GLU A 267 5.01 22.79 29.87
N ASP A 268 4.62 21.64 30.43
CA ASP A 268 3.50 20.83 29.95
C ASP A 268 2.20 21.65 29.88
N CYS A 269 1.50 21.49 28.76
CA CYS A 269 0.14 21.98 28.63
C CYS A 269 -0.77 21.18 29.56
N TRP A 270 -1.63 21.85 30.35
CA TRP A 270 -2.58 21.16 31.22
C TRP A 270 -3.53 20.20 30.49
N TYR A 271 -3.79 20.45 29.21
CA TYR A 271 -4.62 19.59 28.36
C TYR A 271 -3.81 18.63 27.49
N GLY A 272 -2.47 18.66 27.54
CA GLY A 272 -1.58 17.78 26.78
C GLY A 272 -1.95 17.64 25.30
N TRP A 273 -1.93 16.42 24.79
CA TRP A 273 -2.37 16.10 23.43
C TRP A 273 -3.88 16.34 23.17
N ASN A 274 -4.69 16.57 24.20
CA ASN A 274 -6.10 16.95 24.07
C ASN A 274 -6.29 18.47 23.88
N CYS A 275 -5.25 19.30 24.04
CA CYS A 275 -5.37 20.75 23.86
C CYS A 275 -5.88 21.09 22.45
N ARG A 276 -7.02 21.78 22.33
CA ARG A 276 -7.55 22.24 21.02
C ARG A 276 -6.79 23.46 20.48
N THR A 277 -6.25 24.28 21.38
CA THR A 277 -5.54 25.52 21.05
C THR A 277 -4.25 25.27 20.28
N GLN A 278 -3.61 24.10 20.49
CA GLN A 278 -2.39 23.71 19.78
C GLN A 278 -2.57 23.62 18.25
N ALA A 279 -3.80 23.37 17.78
CA ALA A 279 -4.09 23.18 16.36
C ALA A 279 -4.13 24.50 15.56
N HIS A 280 -4.47 25.62 16.21
CA HIS A 280 -4.77 26.87 15.51
C HIS A 280 -4.07 28.11 16.10
N LYS A 281 -3.41 28.01 17.25
CA LYS A 281 -2.59 29.09 17.82
C LYS A 281 -1.13 28.66 17.90
N ARG A 282 -0.37 28.99 16.86
CA ARG A 282 1.06 28.67 16.75
C ARG A 282 1.87 29.11 17.97
N SER A 283 1.64 30.32 18.49
CA SER A 283 2.32 30.82 19.69
C SER A 283 2.08 29.96 20.93
N HIS A 284 0.89 29.35 21.08
CA HIS A 284 0.61 28.41 22.16
C HIS A 284 1.33 27.07 21.93
N ALA A 285 1.31 26.57 20.69
CA ALA A 285 1.99 25.34 20.30
C ALA A 285 3.53 25.39 20.41
N GLU A 286 4.12 26.59 20.34
CA GLU A 286 5.57 26.79 20.47
C GLU A 286 6.01 26.98 21.94
N THR A 287 5.11 27.44 22.82
CA THR A 287 5.46 27.81 24.21
C THR A 287 5.05 26.79 25.27
N LYS A 288 4.33 25.72 24.89
CA LYS A 288 3.87 24.66 25.78
C LYS A 288 4.16 23.29 25.19
N ASN A 289 4.47 22.31 26.04
CA ASN A 289 4.65 20.94 25.60
C ASN A 289 3.27 20.29 25.47
N HIS A 290 2.98 19.69 24.31
CA HIS A 290 1.74 18.93 24.07
C HIS A 290 2.00 17.43 23.96
N LEU A 291 3.26 17.00 23.88
CA LEU A 291 3.69 15.60 23.96
C LEU A 291 3.69 15.15 25.43
N CYS A 292 2.57 15.34 26.12
CA CYS A 292 2.43 15.06 27.55
C CYS A 292 1.01 14.62 27.90
N ILE A 293 0.90 13.88 29.00
CA ILE A 293 -0.37 13.34 29.50
C ILE A 293 -1.27 14.51 29.96
N PRO A 294 -2.54 14.59 29.51
CA PRO A 294 -3.49 15.60 29.98
C PRO A 294 -3.73 15.48 31.49
N ILE A 295 -3.64 16.61 32.20
CA ILE A 295 -3.84 16.69 33.66
C ILE A 295 -5.27 17.13 34.01
N LYS A 296 -5.87 18.01 33.19
CA LYS A 296 -7.23 18.55 33.42
C LYS A 296 -8.34 17.87 32.59
N GLY A 297 -8.05 16.74 31.96
CA GLY A 297 -8.99 16.05 31.07
C GLY A 297 -9.19 16.77 29.73
N ASP A 298 -10.35 16.57 29.09
CA ASP A 298 -10.69 17.22 27.83
C ASP A 298 -11.12 18.68 28.05
N PRO A 299 -10.58 19.65 27.28
CA PRO A 299 -11.10 21.00 27.31
C PRO A 299 -12.54 21.00 26.77
N ALA A 300 -13.45 21.68 27.49
CA ALA A 300 -14.83 21.87 27.07
C ALA A 300 -14.92 22.40 25.62
#